data_AF-A0A953SVX8-F1
#
_entry.id   AF-A0A953SVX8-F1
#
_cell.length_a   1.000
_cell.length_b   1.000
_cell.length_c   1.000
_cell.angle_alpha   90.00
_cell.angle_beta   90.00
_cell.angle_gamma   90.00
#
_symmetry.space_group_name_H-M   'P 1'
#
loop_
_entity.id
_entity.type
_entity.pdbx_description
1 polymer ?
#
loop_
_entity_poly.entity_id
_entity_poly.type
_entity_poly.pdbx_seq_one_letter_code
_entity_poly.pdbx_strand_id
1 'polypeptide(L)'
;VRLVKIIDNNLFQTSTGTLVRLAGVDAPSLNHPVTALSDIAGQAVKYSNSVLLKRELSCITLDVHDNITDVVLYKKYPLDSANYNSLFLAKGYGKVSRRDTSLALGKFIEEENFARQFKKGIWALDPALLAGEFKREYTDDEIIEFREHTTDARILFLEDPDALDIVSEIILGAGLGTVTGLPAAFVLTGLSGAEGWGALGIAVIGWYCGYIAGSALGVYLPAKKFNPEATYLQTLSYGALGALGGIGIIAALPKNSTDFGSYAIPLLLAAPLAAEIIYVNNIDYAGIEAARSSKILSHKDFYSRTIVFKQSIFRINF
;
A
#
# COMPACT_ATOMS: atom_id res chain seq x y z
N VAL A 1 -13.66 5.45 -16.98
CA VAL A 1 -14.83 4.94 -16.22
C VAL A 1 -14.79 5.54 -14.82
N ARG A 2 -15.95 5.89 -14.26
CA ARG A 2 -16.07 6.37 -12.87
C ARG A 2 -16.80 5.32 -12.04
N LEU A 3 -16.21 4.92 -10.92
CA LEU A 3 -16.86 4.04 -9.95
C LEU A 3 -17.66 4.89 -8.96
N VAL A 4 -18.90 4.50 -8.72
CA VAL A 4 -19.82 5.19 -7.80
C VAL A 4 -20.01 4.44 -6.50
N LYS A 5 -19.88 3.12 -6.52
CA LYS A 5 -20.11 2.27 -5.36
C LYS A 5 -19.23 1.02 -5.42
N ILE A 6 -18.75 0.59 -4.26
CA ILE A 6 -18.12 -0.71 -4.07
C ILE A 6 -19.21 -1.64 -3.53
N ILE A 7 -19.50 -2.72 -4.25
CA ILE A 7 -20.53 -3.70 -3.89
C ILE A 7 -19.93 -4.76 -2.99
N ASP A 8 -18.79 -5.31 -3.41
CA ASP A 8 -17.98 -6.28 -2.67
C ASP A 8 -16.50 -5.96 -2.90
N ASN A 9 -15.58 -6.70 -2.28
CA ASN A 9 -14.15 -6.36 -2.33
C ASN A 9 -13.54 -6.29 -3.74
N ASN A 10 -14.02 -7.09 -4.68
CA ASN A 10 -13.58 -7.10 -6.09
C ASN A 10 -14.71 -6.76 -7.07
N LEU A 11 -15.88 -6.32 -6.57
CA LEU A 11 -17.08 -6.03 -7.37
C LEU A 11 -17.52 -4.58 -7.18
N PHE A 12 -17.63 -3.85 -8.27
CA PHE A 12 -17.91 -2.42 -8.26
C PHE A 12 -19.08 -2.07 -9.17
N GLN A 13 -19.70 -0.92 -8.89
CA GLN A 13 -20.70 -0.31 -9.75
C GLN A 13 -20.14 0.94 -10.40
N THR A 14 -20.27 1.03 -11.72
CA THR A 14 -19.91 2.22 -12.50
C THR A 14 -21.02 3.27 -12.45
N SER A 15 -20.70 4.50 -12.85
CA SER A 15 -21.69 5.58 -12.98
C SER A 15 -22.79 5.29 -14.00
N THR A 16 -22.61 4.32 -14.89
CA THR A 16 -23.63 3.87 -15.86
C THR A 16 -24.54 2.77 -15.29
N GLY A 17 -24.37 2.40 -14.02
CA GLY A 17 -25.13 1.32 -13.38
C GLY A 17 -24.55 -0.07 -13.64
N THR A 18 -23.56 -0.21 -14.53
CA THR A 18 -22.93 -1.48 -14.88
C THR A 18 -22.11 -2.04 -13.70
N LEU A 19 -22.23 -3.35 -13.48
CA LEU A 19 -21.38 -4.07 -12.52
C LEU A 19 -20.09 -4.51 -13.18
N VAL A 20 -18.96 -4.20 -12.55
CA VAL A 20 -17.63 -4.56 -13.02
C VAL A 20 -16.87 -5.31 -11.94
N ARG A 21 -16.16 -6.38 -12.31
CA ARG A 21 -15.35 -7.22 -11.40
C ARG A 21 -13.89 -7.22 -11.81
N LEU A 22 -12.97 -7.27 -10.85
CA LEU A 22 -11.55 -7.38 -11.16
C LEU A 22 -11.27 -8.71 -11.88
N ALA A 23 -10.84 -8.63 -13.13
CA ALA A 23 -10.34 -9.78 -13.89
C ALA A 23 -9.07 -10.35 -13.25
N GLY A 24 -8.90 -11.67 -13.33
CA GLY A 24 -7.73 -12.40 -12.82
C GLY A 24 -7.61 -12.43 -11.30
N VAL A 25 -8.62 -12.00 -10.55
CA VAL A 25 -8.60 -11.90 -9.09
C VAL A 25 -9.76 -12.68 -8.49
N ASP A 26 -9.44 -13.69 -7.68
CA ASP A 26 -10.38 -14.41 -6.82
C ASP A 26 -10.23 -13.93 -5.38
N ALA A 27 -11.29 -13.42 -4.78
CA ALA A 27 -11.22 -12.69 -3.51
C ALA A 27 -12.38 -13.07 -2.57
N PRO A 28 -12.15 -13.10 -1.24
CA PRO A 28 -13.20 -13.48 -0.27
C PRO A 28 -14.30 -12.43 -0.22
N SER A 29 -15.56 -12.83 -0.02
CA SER A 29 -16.65 -11.85 0.06
C SER A 29 -16.70 -11.13 1.41
N LEU A 30 -17.29 -9.93 1.45
CA LEU A 30 -17.62 -9.24 2.71
C LEU A 30 -18.47 -10.08 3.67
N ASN A 31 -19.23 -11.03 3.14
CA ASN A 31 -20.10 -11.90 3.93
C ASN A 31 -19.50 -13.28 4.20
N HIS A 32 -18.20 -13.47 3.97
CA HIS A 32 -17.56 -14.78 4.13
C HIS A 32 -17.87 -15.39 5.53
N PRO A 33 -18.18 -16.70 5.62
CA PRO A 33 -18.59 -17.33 6.88
C PRO A 33 -17.50 -17.30 7.96
N VAL A 34 -16.24 -17.32 7.52
CA VAL A 34 -15.06 -17.13 8.39
C VAL A 34 -14.80 -15.64 8.56
N THR A 35 -14.88 -15.14 9.82
CA THR A 35 -14.71 -13.72 10.16
C THR A 35 -13.38 -13.15 9.66
N ALA A 36 -12.30 -13.92 9.76
CA ALA A 36 -10.98 -13.54 9.27
C ALA A 36 -10.97 -13.08 7.80
N LEU A 37 -11.62 -13.84 6.93
CA LEU A 37 -11.71 -13.55 5.50
C LEU A 37 -12.68 -12.40 5.21
N SER A 38 -13.77 -12.28 5.99
CA SER A 38 -14.70 -11.15 5.93
C SER A 38 -14.03 -9.83 6.34
N ASP A 39 -13.16 -9.85 7.36
CA ASP A 39 -12.41 -8.68 7.81
C ASP A 39 -11.39 -8.22 6.76
N ILE A 40 -10.66 -9.17 6.14
CA ILE A 40 -9.75 -8.89 5.01
C ILE A 40 -10.53 -8.30 3.83
N ALA A 41 -11.70 -8.85 3.50
CA ALA A 41 -12.58 -8.27 2.48
C ALA A 41 -13.00 -6.83 2.84
N GLY A 42 -13.29 -6.56 4.11
CA GLY A 42 -13.58 -5.22 4.63
C GLY A 42 -12.43 -4.24 4.43
N GLN A 43 -11.19 -4.67 4.65
CA GLN A 43 -9.99 -3.86 4.39
C GLN A 43 -9.78 -3.60 2.91
N ALA A 44 -9.93 -4.62 2.07
CA ALA A 44 -9.87 -4.48 0.63
C ALA A 44 -10.89 -3.46 0.10
N VAL A 45 -12.09 -3.39 0.70
CA VAL A 45 -13.09 -2.35 0.39
C VAL A 45 -12.64 -0.98 0.86
N LYS A 46 -12.08 -0.83 2.07
CA LYS A 46 -11.54 0.46 2.55
C LYS A 46 -10.42 0.98 1.63
N TYR A 47 -9.49 0.12 1.24
CA TYR A 47 -8.43 0.42 0.28
C TYR A 47 -9.00 0.81 -1.09
N SER A 48 -9.93 0.01 -1.62
CA SER A 48 -10.61 0.32 -2.88
C SER A 48 -11.31 1.68 -2.82
N ASN A 49 -11.90 2.05 -1.68
CA ASN A 49 -12.56 3.34 -1.50
C ASN A 49 -11.55 4.50 -1.56
N SER A 50 -10.42 4.39 -0.85
CA SER A 50 -9.40 5.44 -0.86
C SER A 50 -8.73 5.59 -2.24
N VAL A 51 -8.54 4.49 -2.96
CA VAL A 51 -7.80 4.47 -4.22
C VAL A 51 -8.67 4.73 -5.45
N LEU A 52 -9.90 4.21 -5.49
CA LEU A 52 -10.70 4.17 -6.72
C LEU A 52 -11.91 5.11 -6.72
N LEU A 53 -12.59 5.30 -5.58
CA LEU A 53 -13.85 6.04 -5.58
C LEU A 53 -13.65 7.52 -5.90
N LYS A 54 -14.60 8.06 -6.70
CA LYS A 54 -14.63 9.45 -7.18
C LYS A 54 -13.46 9.88 -8.08
N ARG A 55 -12.53 8.99 -8.42
CA ARG A 55 -11.40 9.26 -9.32
C ARG A 55 -11.70 8.88 -10.78
N GLU A 56 -10.91 9.41 -11.70
CA GLU A 56 -10.91 8.96 -13.10
C GLU A 56 -10.06 7.71 -13.26
N LEU A 57 -10.66 6.65 -13.81
CA LEU A 57 -9.99 5.37 -14.04
C LEU A 57 -10.01 5.01 -15.52
N SER A 58 -8.92 4.38 -15.97
CA SER A 58 -8.91 3.60 -17.20
C SER A 58 -9.36 2.18 -16.90
N CYS A 59 -10.06 1.57 -17.84
CA CYS A 59 -10.61 0.23 -17.70
C CYS A 59 -10.40 -0.51 -19.02
N ILE A 60 -9.88 -1.72 -18.95
CA ILE A 60 -9.85 -2.67 -20.07
C ILE A 60 -10.89 -3.73 -19.76
N THR A 61 -11.91 -3.83 -20.61
CA THR A 61 -12.93 -4.88 -20.53
C THR A 61 -12.41 -6.14 -21.21
N LEU A 62 -12.51 -7.28 -20.53
CA LEU A 62 -12.09 -8.57 -21.07
C LEU A 62 -13.30 -9.38 -21.53
N ASP A 63 -14.24 -9.63 -20.62
CA ASP A 63 -15.39 -10.50 -20.88
C ASP A 63 -16.61 -10.08 -20.03
N VAL A 64 -17.78 -10.62 -20.35
CA VAL A 64 -19.03 -10.39 -19.62
C VAL A 64 -19.65 -11.73 -19.21
N HIS A 65 -19.69 -11.98 -17.90
CA HIS A 65 -20.26 -13.18 -17.31
C HIS A 65 -21.39 -12.80 -16.35
N ASP A 66 -22.57 -13.39 -16.48
CA ASP A 66 -23.71 -13.19 -15.58
C ASP A 66 -24.09 -11.72 -15.34
N ASN A 67 -24.09 -10.89 -16.39
CA ASN A 67 -24.30 -9.43 -16.34
C ASN A 67 -23.24 -8.66 -15.54
N ILE A 68 -22.06 -9.26 -15.33
CA ILE A 68 -20.92 -8.64 -14.68
C ILE A 68 -19.76 -8.60 -15.67
N THR A 69 -19.20 -7.43 -15.86
CA THR A 69 -18.08 -7.23 -16.79
C THR A 69 -16.76 -7.42 -16.07
N ASP A 70 -15.93 -8.34 -16.53
CA ASP A 70 -14.58 -8.55 -16.01
C ASP A 70 -13.63 -7.50 -16.59
N VAL A 71 -12.92 -6.80 -15.70
CA VAL A 71 -12.14 -5.62 -16.04
C VAL A 71 -10.75 -5.62 -15.40
N VAL A 72 -9.79 -5.07 -16.14
CA VAL A 72 -8.52 -4.60 -15.58
C VAL A 72 -8.60 -3.10 -15.37
N LEU A 73 -8.47 -2.67 -14.11
CA LEU A 73 -8.55 -1.27 -13.73
C LEU A 73 -7.15 -0.65 -13.67
N TYR A 74 -7.02 0.53 -14.26
CA TYR A 74 -5.81 1.34 -14.21
C TYR A 74 -6.12 2.68 -13.56
N LYS A 75 -5.34 2.99 -12.53
CA LYS A 75 -5.32 4.33 -11.94
C LYS A 75 -4.36 5.19 -12.75
N LYS A 76 -4.88 6.31 -13.28
CA LYS A 76 -4.06 7.28 -14.00
C LYS A 76 -3.32 8.18 -13.03
N TYR A 77 -2.01 8.33 -13.26
CA TYR A 77 -1.17 9.38 -12.71
C TYR A 77 -0.70 10.28 -13.88
N PRO A 78 -0.21 11.50 -13.61
CA PRO A 78 0.20 12.42 -14.68
C PRO A 78 1.26 11.86 -15.64
N LEU A 79 2.08 10.91 -15.21
CA LEU A 79 3.20 10.34 -15.99
C LEU A 79 3.22 8.81 -16.05
N ASP A 80 2.26 8.14 -15.40
CA ASP A 80 2.23 6.67 -15.31
C ASP A 80 0.80 6.16 -15.08
N SER A 81 0.58 4.86 -15.24
CA SER A 81 -0.66 4.21 -14.85
C SER A 81 -0.36 2.94 -14.05
N ALA A 82 -0.95 2.86 -12.86
CA ALA A 82 -0.82 1.65 -12.05
C ALA A 82 -1.96 0.68 -12.33
N ASN A 83 -1.61 -0.59 -12.57
CA ASN A 83 -2.58 -1.68 -12.66
C ASN A 83 -3.09 -2.00 -11.24
N TYR A 84 -4.36 -1.69 -11.00
CA TYR A 84 -4.99 -1.87 -9.71
C TYR A 84 -5.16 -3.36 -9.36
N ASN A 85 -5.47 -4.22 -10.32
CA ASN A 85 -5.64 -5.65 -10.08
C ASN A 85 -4.32 -6.27 -9.57
N SER A 86 -3.18 -5.88 -10.15
CA SER A 86 -1.85 -6.27 -9.67
C SER A 86 -1.59 -5.79 -8.24
N LEU A 87 -1.87 -4.51 -7.94
CA LEU A 87 -1.72 -3.97 -6.59
C LEU A 87 -2.63 -4.66 -5.57
N PHE A 88 -3.84 -5.04 -5.98
CA PHE A 88 -4.81 -5.76 -5.14
C PHE A 88 -4.27 -7.15 -4.74
N LEU A 89 -3.63 -7.85 -5.67
CA LEU A 89 -2.96 -9.14 -5.41
C LEU A 89 -1.70 -8.95 -4.55
N ALA A 90 -0.90 -7.92 -4.82
CA ALA A 90 0.33 -7.62 -4.06
C ALA A 90 0.07 -7.33 -2.58
N LYS A 91 -1.11 -6.76 -2.25
CA LYS A 91 -1.58 -6.54 -0.88
C LYS A 91 -2.22 -7.79 -0.24
N GLY A 92 -2.34 -8.88 -0.98
CA GLY A 92 -2.90 -10.13 -0.46
C GLY A 92 -4.41 -10.09 -0.23
N TYR A 93 -5.15 -9.21 -0.90
CA TYR A 93 -6.62 -9.15 -0.80
C TYR A 93 -7.35 -10.22 -1.63
N GLY A 94 -6.61 -10.93 -2.48
CA GLY A 94 -7.12 -12.03 -3.29
C GLY A 94 -5.98 -12.92 -3.78
N LYS A 95 -6.35 -13.97 -4.49
CA LYS A 95 -5.46 -14.89 -5.21
C LYS A 95 -5.72 -14.81 -6.71
N VAL A 96 -4.79 -15.31 -7.51
CA VAL A 96 -4.92 -15.28 -8.97
C VAL A 96 -6.05 -16.21 -9.39
N SER A 97 -7.04 -15.64 -10.08
CA SER A 97 -8.08 -16.42 -10.75
C SER A 97 -7.60 -16.83 -12.13
N ARG A 98 -7.72 -18.12 -12.45
CA ARG A 98 -7.34 -18.68 -13.78
C ARG A 98 -8.53 -18.80 -14.73
N ARG A 99 -9.67 -18.18 -14.40
CA ARG A 99 -10.87 -18.20 -15.24
C ARG A 99 -10.68 -17.42 -16.54
N ASP A 100 -9.87 -16.35 -16.50
CA ASP A 100 -9.69 -15.44 -17.64
C ASP A 100 -8.51 -15.87 -18.52
N THR A 101 -8.80 -16.60 -19.60
CA THR A 101 -7.77 -17.11 -20.53
C THR A 101 -7.13 -16.02 -21.41
N SER A 102 -7.77 -14.86 -21.52
CA SER A 102 -7.30 -13.72 -22.33
C SER A 102 -6.33 -12.78 -21.58
N LEU A 103 -6.15 -12.97 -20.28
CA LEU A 103 -5.31 -12.10 -19.45
C LEU A 103 -3.88 -12.65 -19.34
N ALA A 104 -2.88 -11.78 -19.57
CA ALA A 104 -1.49 -12.11 -19.30
C ALA A 104 -1.24 -12.18 -17.78
N LEU A 105 -1.34 -13.38 -17.21
CA LEU A 105 -1.26 -13.61 -15.76
C LEU A 105 0.16 -13.53 -15.17
N GLY A 106 1.22 -13.41 -15.99
CA GLY A 106 2.62 -13.44 -15.52
C GLY A 106 2.88 -12.47 -14.37
N LYS A 107 2.52 -11.20 -14.55
CA LYS A 107 2.65 -10.17 -13.50
C LYS A 107 1.76 -10.48 -12.28
N PHE A 108 0.59 -11.07 -12.46
CA PHE A 108 -0.33 -11.34 -11.36
C PHE A 108 0.21 -12.47 -10.47
N ILE A 109 0.85 -13.46 -11.08
CA ILE A 109 1.53 -14.56 -10.39
C ILE A 109 2.73 -14.03 -9.61
N GLU A 110 3.50 -13.09 -10.16
CA GLU A 110 4.61 -12.44 -9.45
C GLU A 110 4.10 -11.72 -8.18
N GLU A 111 3.05 -10.91 -8.30
CA GLU A 111 2.47 -10.17 -7.17
C GLU A 111 1.82 -11.09 -6.13
N GLU A 112 1.18 -12.19 -6.56
CA GLU A 112 0.67 -13.21 -5.65
C GLU A 112 1.81 -13.92 -4.89
N ASN A 113 2.87 -14.31 -5.59
CA ASN A 113 4.03 -14.95 -4.97
C ASN A 113 4.70 -14.03 -3.96
N PHE A 114 4.80 -12.74 -4.28
CA PHE A 114 5.23 -11.71 -3.36
C PHE A 114 4.32 -11.68 -2.13
N ALA A 115 3.01 -11.51 -2.28
CA ALA A 115 2.07 -11.50 -1.16
C ALA A 115 2.14 -12.78 -0.30
N ARG A 116 2.33 -13.94 -0.94
CA ARG A 116 2.49 -15.25 -0.27
C ARG A 116 3.79 -15.34 0.52
N GLN A 117 4.91 -14.93 -0.08
CA GLN A 117 6.22 -14.94 0.57
C GLN A 117 6.22 -14.09 1.85
N PHE A 118 5.54 -12.95 1.80
CA PHE A 118 5.42 -12.01 2.93
C PHE A 118 4.19 -12.25 3.82
N LYS A 119 3.43 -13.34 3.61
CA LYS A 119 2.22 -13.70 4.39
C LYS A 119 1.21 -12.54 4.50
N LYS A 120 0.98 -11.81 3.41
CA LYS A 120 0.07 -10.66 3.37
C LYS A 120 -1.40 -11.07 3.25
N GLY A 121 -2.29 -10.38 3.96
CA GLY A 121 -3.75 -10.52 3.82
C GLY A 121 -4.20 -11.97 3.98
N ILE A 122 -4.84 -12.53 2.94
CA ILE A 122 -5.33 -13.92 2.95
C ILE A 122 -4.19 -14.93 3.17
N TRP A 123 -2.95 -14.61 2.77
CA TRP A 123 -1.80 -15.51 2.88
C TRP A 123 -1.22 -15.62 4.30
N ALA A 124 -1.74 -14.85 5.25
CA ALA A 124 -1.48 -15.04 6.69
C ALA A 124 -2.29 -16.20 7.28
N LEU A 125 -3.34 -16.65 6.59
CA LEU A 125 -4.29 -17.65 7.08
C LEU A 125 -3.83 -19.08 6.79
N ASP A 126 -4.51 -20.04 7.40
CA ASP A 126 -4.34 -21.46 7.09
C ASP A 126 -4.59 -21.71 5.59
N PRO A 127 -3.64 -22.33 4.86
CA PRO A 127 -3.82 -22.68 3.46
C PRO A 127 -5.10 -23.46 3.15
N ALA A 128 -5.62 -24.25 4.10
CA ALA A 128 -6.89 -24.97 3.95
C ALA A 128 -8.08 -24.02 3.76
N LEU A 129 -8.07 -22.86 4.40
CA LEU A 129 -9.11 -21.81 4.21
C LEU A 129 -9.02 -21.14 2.84
N LEU A 130 -7.88 -21.28 2.17
CA LEU A 130 -7.62 -20.71 0.85
C LEU A 130 -7.82 -21.74 -0.27
N ALA A 131 -8.14 -22.98 0.07
CA ALA A 131 -8.38 -24.04 -0.90
C ALA A 131 -9.65 -23.76 -1.72
N GLY A 132 -9.64 -24.19 -2.99
CA GLY A 132 -10.77 -23.96 -3.90
C GLY A 132 -10.91 -22.52 -4.38
N GLU A 133 -12.08 -22.16 -4.90
CA GLU A 133 -12.40 -20.77 -5.30
C GLU A 133 -13.22 -20.07 -4.21
N PHE A 134 -13.05 -18.76 -4.05
CA PHE A 134 -13.93 -17.99 -3.18
C PHE A 134 -15.32 -17.87 -3.82
N LYS A 135 -16.32 -18.26 -3.04
CA LYS A 135 -17.73 -18.27 -3.46
C LYS A 135 -18.48 -17.13 -2.78
N ARG A 136 -19.56 -16.69 -3.44
CA ARG A 136 -20.50 -15.74 -2.83
C ARG A 136 -21.35 -16.40 -1.75
N GLU A 137 -21.66 -17.67 -1.95
CA GLU A 137 -22.50 -18.48 -1.07
C GLU A 137 -21.80 -19.80 -0.82
N TYR A 138 -21.86 -20.24 0.43
CA TYR A 138 -21.30 -21.50 0.90
C TYR A 138 -22.44 -22.38 1.42
N THR A 139 -22.35 -23.68 1.19
CA THR A 139 -23.29 -24.65 1.74
C THR A 139 -23.06 -24.84 3.24
N ASP A 140 -24.03 -25.41 3.95
CA ASP A 140 -23.87 -25.71 5.38
C ASP A 140 -22.71 -26.68 5.63
N ASP A 141 -22.51 -27.65 4.74
CA ASP A 141 -21.39 -28.61 4.81
C ASP A 141 -20.03 -27.91 4.69
N GLU A 142 -19.89 -26.96 3.74
CA GLU A 142 -18.66 -26.17 3.57
C GLU A 142 -18.40 -25.28 4.80
N ILE A 143 -19.46 -24.71 5.40
CA ILE A 143 -19.35 -23.90 6.61
C ILE A 143 -18.90 -24.76 7.81
N ILE A 144 -19.33 -26.03 7.87
CA ILE A 144 -18.90 -26.98 8.89
C ILE A 144 -17.42 -27.35 8.68
N GLU A 145 -16.99 -27.62 7.44
CA GLU A 145 -15.60 -27.93 7.11
C GLU A 145 -14.64 -26.80 7.53
N PHE A 146 -15.04 -25.53 7.34
CA PHE A 146 -14.24 -24.41 7.84
C PHE A 146 -14.01 -24.45 9.35
N ARG A 147 -14.91 -25.02 10.16
CA ARG A 147 -14.75 -25.11 11.62
C ARG A 147 -13.55 -25.96 12.02
N GLU A 148 -13.19 -26.95 11.21
CA GLU A 148 -12.07 -27.85 11.48
C GLU A 148 -10.71 -27.15 11.28
N HIS A 149 -10.70 -26.08 10.48
CA HIS A 149 -9.51 -25.30 10.16
C HIS A 149 -9.45 -23.93 10.86
N THR A 150 -10.47 -23.57 11.63
CA THR A 150 -10.47 -22.34 12.42
C THR A 150 -9.92 -22.56 13.83
N THR A 151 -8.61 -22.37 13.98
CA THR A 151 -7.94 -22.12 15.27
C THR A 151 -7.15 -20.82 15.17
N ASP A 152 -7.03 -20.08 16.28
CA ASP A 152 -6.48 -18.72 16.44
C ASP A 152 -5.52 -18.27 15.33
N ALA A 153 -6.07 -17.78 14.22
CA ALA A 153 -5.30 -17.23 13.12
C ALA A 153 -4.92 -15.78 13.47
N ARG A 154 -3.61 -15.53 13.65
CA ARG A 154 -3.09 -14.17 13.76
C ARG A 154 -3.03 -13.57 12.37
N ILE A 155 -4.08 -12.84 12.00
CA ILE A 155 -4.08 -12.06 10.77
C ILE A 155 -3.22 -10.83 10.98
N LEU A 156 -2.17 -10.72 10.16
CA LEU A 156 -1.36 -9.53 10.04
C LEU A 156 -2.15 -8.55 9.14
N PHE A 157 -2.73 -7.52 9.74
CA PHE A 157 -3.53 -6.53 9.05
C PHE A 157 -2.64 -5.44 8.47
N LEU A 158 -2.75 -5.13 7.18
CA LEU A 158 -1.98 -4.07 6.55
C LEU A 158 -2.62 -2.71 6.91
N GLU A 159 -2.05 -1.98 7.87
CA GLU A 159 -2.38 -0.57 8.08
C GLU A 159 -1.69 0.22 6.96
N ASP A 160 -2.49 0.78 6.04
CA ASP A 160 -1.97 1.83 5.16
C ASP A 160 -1.75 3.08 6.03
N PRO A 161 -0.59 3.77 5.93
CA PRO A 161 -0.33 4.99 6.67
C PRO A 161 -1.37 6.05 6.29
N ASP A 162 -2.02 6.65 7.30
CA ASP A 162 -2.96 7.74 7.05
C ASP A 162 -2.19 9.01 6.65
N ALA A 163 -2.87 9.96 5.99
CA ALA A 163 -2.24 11.20 5.53
C ALA A 163 -1.56 12.00 6.68
N LEU A 164 -2.04 11.84 7.92
CA LEU A 164 -1.43 12.46 9.10
C LEU A 164 -0.10 11.81 9.50
N ASP A 165 0.07 10.51 9.26
CA ASP A 165 1.30 9.78 9.57
C ASP A 165 2.42 10.21 8.62
N ILE A 166 2.13 10.29 7.32
CA ILE A 166 3.05 10.82 6.31
C ILE A 166 3.43 12.29 6.63
N VAL A 167 2.46 13.11 7.06
CA VAL A 167 2.74 14.49 7.48
C VAL A 167 3.65 14.51 8.71
N SER A 168 3.46 13.61 9.66
CA SER A 168 4.32 13.49 10.85
C SER A 168 5.74 13.05 10.48
N GLU A 169 5.91 12.12 9.55
CA GLU A 169 7.20 11.70 9.01
C GLU A 169 7.95 12.86 8.34
N ILE A 170 7.24 13.68 7.55
CA ILE A 170 7.82 14.87 6.92
C ILE A 170 8.27 15.88 7.98
N ILE A 171 7.42 16.20 8.96
CA ILE A 171 7.72 17.20 9.99
C ILE A 171 8.86 16.74 10.88
N LEU A 172 8.80 15.49 11.37
CA LEU A 172 9.82 14.92 12.26
C LEU A 172 11.12 14.66 11.51
N GLY A 173 11.07 14.15 10.28
CA GLY A 173 12.23 13.94 9.43
C GLY A 173 12.94 15.26 9.11
N ALA A 174 12.23 16.26 8.61
CA ALA A 174 12.83 17.56 8.32
C ALA A 174 13.33 18.27 9.58
N GLY A 175 12.58 18.19 10.69
CA GLY A 175 12.94 18.80 11.97
C GLY A 175 14.19 18.18 12.58
N LEU A 176 14.21 16.85 12.74
CA LEU A 176 15.35 16.13 13.30
C LEU A 176 16.58 16.24 12.40
N GLY A 177 16.43 16.12 11.08
CA GLY A 177 17.54 16.34 10.14
C GLY A 177 18.16 17.73 10.31
N THR A 178 17.35 18.78 10.43
CA THR A 178 17.88 20.13 10.65
C THR A 178 18.64 20.26 11.96
N VAL A 179 18.11 19.68 13.04
CA VAL A 179 18.70 19.75 14.38
C VAL A 179 20.00 18.95 14.46
N THR A 180 20.09 17.77 13.84
CA THR A 180 21.31 16.95 13.82
C THR A 180 22.35 17.46 12.83
N GLY A 181 21.94 18.16 11.77
CA GLY A 181 22.84 18.80 10.83
C GLY A 181 23.74 19.85 11.48
N LEU A 182 23.19 20.66 12.39
CA LEU A 182 23.95 21.72 13.06
C LEU A 182 25.20 21.22 13.82
N PRO A 183 25.13 20.27 14.77
CA PRO A 183 26.31 19.76 15.44
C PRO A 183 27.25 19.02 14.49
N ALA A 184 26.74 18.32 13.47
CA ALA A 184 27.58 17.64 12.48
C ALA A 184 28.43 18.62 11.66
N ALA A 185 27.87 19.79 11.32
CA ALA A 185 28.61 20.88 10.68
C ALA A 185 29.78 21.37 11.54
N PHE A 186 29.54 21.59 12.84
CA PHE A 186 30.59 22.01 13.79
C PHE A 186 31.68 20.94 13.95
N VAL A 187 31.29 19.67 14.09
CA VAL A 187 32.24 18.56 14.25
C VAL A 187 33.12 18.40 13.01
N LEU A 188 32.53 18.34 11.81
CA LEU A 188 33.33 18.18 10.59
C LEU A 188 34.25 19.37 10.34
N THR A 189 33.76 20.59 10.54
CA THR A 189 34.58 21.79 10.34
C THR A 189 35.74 21.81 11.33
N GLY A 190 35.47 21.54 12.61
CA GLY A 190 36.50 21.50 13.65
C GLY A 190 37.55 20.40 13.45
N LEU A 191 37.17 19.24 12.92
CA LEU A 191 38.09 18.15 12.62
C LEU A 191 38.94 18.38 11.35
N SER A 192 38.43 19.18 10.42
CA SER A 192 39.10 19.42 9.13
C SER A 192 40.25 20.43 9.19
N GLY A 193 40.26 21.31 10.19
CA GLY A 193 41.20 22.44 10.26
C GLY A 193 41.05 23.46 9.12
N ALA A 194 39.96 23.42 8.36
CA ALA A 194 39.74 24.35 7.25
C ALA A 194 39.38 25.75 7.76
N GLU A 195 39.78 26.76 6.99
CA GLU A 195 39.49 28.17 7.28
C GLU A 195 38.74 28.84 6.12
N GLY A 196 38.11 29.98 6.40
CA GLY A 196 37.42 30.81 5.40
C GLY A 196 36.35 30.05 4.61
N TRP A 197 36.38 30.18 3.28
CA TRP A 197 35.42 29.52 2.39
C TRP A 197 35.52 27.99 2.39
N GLY A 198 36.70 27.43 2.70
CA GLY A 198 36.89 25.99 2.88
C GLY A 198 36.12 25.47 4.10
N ALA A 199 36.18 26.21 5.21
CA ALA A 199 35.41 25.90 6.43
C ALA A 199 33.91 25.91 6.15
N LEU A 200 33.42 26.89 5.39
CA LEU A 200 32.01 26.97 5.02
C LEU A 200 31.58 25.76 4.16
N GLY A 201 32.39 25.36 3.18
CA GLY A 201 32.10 24.20 2.35
C GLY A 201 32.01 22.90 3.16
N ILE A 202 32.95 22.71 4.10
CA ILE A 202 32.96 21.55 5.00
C ILE A 202 31.78 21.60 5.99
N ALA A 203 31.41 22.78 6.47
CA ALA A 203 30.23 22.96 7.31
C ALA A 203 28.95 22.55 6.58
N VAL A 204 28.80 22.91 5.30
CA VAL A 204 27.63 22.50 4.48
C VAL A 204 27.60 21.00 4.27
N ILE A 205 28.74 20.36 3.98
CA ILE A 205 28.83 18.90 3.84
C ILE A 205 28.47 18.23 5.16
N GLY A 206 29.06 18.68 6.27
CA GLY A 206 28.78 18.14 7.61
C GLY A 206 27.32 18.31 8.00
N TRP A 207 26.75 19.48 7.72
CA TRP A 207 25.32 19.74 7.92
C TRP A 207 24.47 18.77 7.14
N TYR A 208 24.76 18.56 5.85
CA TYR A 208 23.98 17.68 5.00
C TYR A 208 24.11 16.20 5.39
N CYS A 209 25.28 15.74 5.80
CA CYS A 209 25.47 14.41 6.36
C CYS A 209 24.67 14.22 7.66
N GLY A 210 24.72 15.21 8.55
CA GLY A 210 23.92 15.20 9.78
C GLY A 210 22.42 15.28 9.49
N TYR A 211 22.03 16.00 8.44
CA TYR A 211 20.65 16.08 7.96
C TYR A 211 20.12 14.71 7.56
N ILE A 212 20.81 14.00 6.68
CA ILE A 212 20.42 12.65 6.23
C ILE A 212 20.30 11.68 7.43
N ALA A 213 21.21 11.78 8.41
CA ALA A 213 21.14 10.95 9.60
C ALA A 213 19.91 11.27 10.49
N GLY A 214 19.62 12.56 10.71
CA GLY A 214 18.48 12.97 11.52
C GLY A 214 17.14 12.81 10.83
N SER A 215 17.07 13.02 9.51
CA SER A 215 15.87 12.79 8.72
C SER A 215 15.50 11.32 8.73
N ALA A 216 16.49 10.44 8.51
CA ALA A 216 16.27 9.00 8.62
C ALA A 216 15.75 8.61 10.00
N LEU A 217 16.24 9.22 11.08
CA LEU A 217 15.73 8.98 12.43
C LEU A 217 14.29 9.49 12.60
N GLY A 218 14.00 10.68 12.10
CA GLY A 218 12.69 11.33 12.22
C GLY A 218 11.60 10.72 11.35
N VAL A 219 11.95 10.10 10.23
CA VAL A 219 11.06 9.26 9.43
C VAL A 219 10.89 7.88 10.06
N TYR A 220 11.99 7.29 10.53
CA TYR A 220 12.00 5.96 11.16
C TYR A 220 11.12 5.86 12.41
N LEU A 221 11.21 6.83 13.32
CA LEU A 221 10.49 6.78 14.61
C LEU A 221 8.96 6.65 14.48
N PRO A 222 8.26 7.53 13.74
CA PRO A 222 6.83 7.39 13.51
C PRO A 222 6.50 6.15 12.65
N ALA A 223 7.30 5.89 11.62
CA ALA A 223 7.05 4.77 10.72
C ALA A 223 7.21 3.40 11.39
N LYS A 224 8.08 3.28 12.42
CA LYS A 224 8.29 2.01 13.16
C LYS A 224 7.01 1.46 13.78
N LYS A 225 6.04 2.31 14.08
CA LYS A 225 4.72 1.89 14.58
C LYS A 225 3.99 0.99 13.57
N PHE A 226 4.14 1.28 12.28
CA PHE A 226 3.42 0.63 11.18
C PHE A 226 4.32 -0.33 10.39
N ASN A 227 5.63 -0.08 10.43
CA ASN A 227 6.67 -0.88 9.79
C ASN A 227 7.71 -1.34 10.83
N PRO A 228 7.40 -2.38 11.64
CA PRO A 228 8.29 -2.87 12.68
C PRO A 228 9.60 -3.49 12.13
N GLU A 229 9.61 -3.89 10.86
CA GLU A 229 10.80 -4.42 10.17
C GLU A 229 11.66 -3.33 9.55
N ALA A 230 11.16 -2.09 9.42
CA ALA A 230 11.99 -0.96 9.05
C ALA A 230 13.16 -0.87 10.03
N THR A 231 14.36 -0.79 9.48
CA THR A 231 15.55 -0.55 10.27
C THR A 231 16.03 0.86 10.02
N TYR A 232 16.56 1.49 11.06
CA TYR A 232 17.17 2.80 10.92
C TYR A 232 18.28 2.80 9.86
N LEU A 233 19.09 1.74 9.80
CA LEU A 233 20.18 1.63 8.81
C LEU A 233 19.69 1.56 7.36
N GLN A 234 18.58 0.87 7.10
CA GLN A 234 17.99 0.84 5.77
C GLN A 234 17.28 2.16 5.43
N THR A 235 16.61 2.78 6.41
CA THR A 235 16.02 4.12 6.22
C THR A 235 17.12 5.13 5.85
N LEU A 236 18.25 5.09 6.57
CA LEU A 236 19.42 5.90 6.31
C LEU A 236 20.05 5.64 4.93
N SER A 237 20.13 4.38 4.51
CA SER A 237 20.71 4.05 3.21
C SER A 237 19.85 4.58 2.07
N TYR A 238 18.52 4.54 2.20
CA TYR A 238 17.60 5.17 1.25
C TYR A 238 17.71 6.69 1.27
N GLY A 239 17.84 7.31 2.44
CA GLY A 239 18.14 8.74 2.56
C GLY A 239 19.43 9.13 1.83
N ALA A 240 20.49 8.33 1.96
CA ALA A 240 21.74 8.53 1.25
C ALA A 240 21.59 8.35 -0.28
N LEU A 241 20.83 7.36 -0.74
CA LEU A 241 20.51 7.18 -2.17
C LEU A 241 19.70 8.36 -2.71
N GLY A 242 18.70 8.83 -1.96
CA GLY A 242 17.93 10.03 -2.29
C GLY A 242 18.82 11.27 -2.38
N ALA A 243 19.75 11.43 -1.44
CA ALA A 243 20.73 12.51 -1.46
C ALA A 243 21.61 12.49 -2.72
N LEU A 244 22.15 11.32 -3.08
CA LEU A 244 22.94 11.15 -4.31
C LEU A 244 22.11 11.42 -5.56
N GLY A 245 20.86 10.96 -5.59
CA GLY A 245 19.90 11.25 -6.66
C GLY A 245 19.63 12.75 -6.80
N GLY A 246 19.37 13.45 -5.70
CA GLY A 246 19.18 14.90 -5.67
C GLY A 246 20.39 15.68 -6.18
N ILE A 247 21.60 15.29 -5.76
CA ILE A 247 22.85 15.86 -6.28
C ILE A 247 22.98 15.60 -7.79
N GLY A 248 22.68 14.39 -8.26
CA GLY A 248 22.72 14.04 -9.67
C GLY A 248 21.76 14.88 -10.52
N ILE A 249 20.52 15.09 -10.03
CA ILE A 249 19.53 15.96 -10.68
C ILE A 249 20.06 17.39 -10.76
N ILE A 250 20.59 17.94 -9.67
CA ILE A 250 21.14 19.30 -9.64
C ILE A 250 22.34 19.44 -10.59
N ALA A 251 23.19 18.43 -10.65
CA ALA A 251 24.36 18.42 -11.54
C ALA A 251 23.95 18.44 -13.03
N ALA A 252 22.80 17.83 -13.37
CA ALA A 252 22.24 17.79 -14.71
C ALA A 252 21.42 19.04 -15.09
N LEU A 253 20.99 19.86 -14.12
CA LEU A 253 20.23 21.06 -14.38
C LEU A 253 21.10 22.21 -14.93
N PRO A 254 20.56 23.03 -15.86
CA PRO A 254 21.28 24.18 -16.40
C PRO A 254 21.59 25.19 -15.30
N LYS A 255 22.88 25.50 -15.13
CA LYS A 255 23.41 26.36 -14.06
C LYS A 255 23.29 27.86 -14.31
N ASN A 256 22.73 28.25 -15.46
CA ASN A 256 22.70 29.63 -15.94
C ASN A 256 21.43 30.39 -15.52
N SER A 257 20.61 29.83 -14.64
CA SER A 257 19.45 30.54 -14.10
C SER A 257 19.86 31.33 -12.86
N THR A 258 19.39 32.58 -12.75
CA THR A 258 19.47 33.40 -11.52
C THR A 258 18.79 32.73 -10.33
N ASP A 259 18.00 31.69 -10.59
CA ASP A 259 17.15 31.00 -9.64
C ASP A 259 17.72 29.64 -9.18
N PHE A 260 18.97 29.30 -9.54
CA PHE A 260 19.56 27.98 -9.22
C PHE A 260 19.42 27.59 -7.74
N GLY A 261 19.67 28.54 -6.84
CA GLY A 261 19.52 28.31 -5.39
C GLY A 261 18.07 28.07 -4.95
N SER A 262 17.08 28.63 -5.66
CA SER A 262 15.67 28.55 -5.29
C SER A 262 15.07 27.15 -5.47
N TYR A 263 15.64 26.33 -6.37
CA TYR A 263 15.24 24.93 -6.55
C TYR A 263 16.29 23.93 -6.05
N ALA A 264 17.58 24.26 -6.07
CA ALA A 264 18.63 23.34 -5.62
C ALA A 264 18.53 23.06 -4.12
N ILE A 265 18.27 24.08 -3.29
CA ILE A 265 18.18 23.90 -1.84
C ILE A 265 16.94 23.05 -1.48
N PRO A 266 15.71 23.37 -1.93
CA PRO A 266 14.57 22.51 -1.65
C PRO A 266 14.73 21.08 -2.15
N LEU A 267 15.36 20.87 -3.31
CA LEU A 267 15.56 19.53 -3.86
C LEU A 267 16.56 18.71 -3.03
N LEU A 268 17.66 19.32 -2.56
CA LEU A 268 18.62 18.64 -1.68
C LEU A 268 17.97 18.23 -0.36
N LEU A 269 17.04 19.02 0.17
CA LEU A 269 16.33 18.67 1.41
C LEU A 269 15.23 17.63 1.17
N ALA A 270 14.48 17.76 0.07
CA ALA A 270 13.35 16.89 -0.23
C ALA A 270 13.77 15.50 -0.70
N ALA A 271 14.88 15.36 -1.43
CA ALA A 271 15.24 14.09 -2.05
C ALA A 271 15.60 12.97 -1.04
N PRO A 272 16.41 13.22 0.02
CA PRO A 272 16.66 12.24 1.09
C PRO A 272 15.35 11.84 1.80
N LEU A 273 14.56 12.84 2.23
CA LEU A 273 13.27 12.65 2.90
C LEU A 273 12.30 11.83 2.04
N ALA A 274 12.17 12.15 0.76
CA ALA A 274 11.30 11.43 -0.14
C ALA A 274 11.74 9.96 -0.28
N ALA A 275 13.04 9.69 -0.38
CA ALA A 275 13.54 8.32 -0.47
C ALA A 275 13.33 7.53 0.83
N GLU A 276 13.52 8.17 2.00
CA GLU A 276 13.24 7.59 3.32
C GLU A 276 11.76 7.27 3.48
N ILE A 277 10.87 8.24 3.19
CA ILE A 277 9.41 8.09 3.25
C ILE A 277 8.95 7.01 2.27
N ILE A 278 9.48 7.01 1.04
CA ILE A 278 9.20 5.94 0.09
C ILE A 278 9.62 4.62 0.72
N TYR A 279 10.84 4.45 1.22
CA TYR A 279 11.27 3.19 1.81
C TYR A 279 10.35 2.71 2.95
N VAL A 280 10.06 3.56 3.93
CA VAL A 280 9.25 3.14 5.08
C VAL A 280 7.79 2.86 4.73
N ASN A 281 7.27 3.46 3.65
CA ASN A 281 5.88 3.31 3.20
C ASN A 281 5.66 2.43 1.95
N ASN A 282 6.70 2.12 1.15
CA ASN A 282 6.62 1.15 0.03
C ASN A 282 6.67 -0.28 0.54
N ILE A 283 7.08 -0.45 1.79
CA ILE A 283 7.09 -1.72 2.46
C ILE A 283 5.76 -1.80 3.22
N ASP A 284 4.74 -2.38 2.56
CA ASP A 284 3.53 -2.81 3.25
C ASP A 284 3.92 -3.72 4.42
N TYR A 285 3.75 -3.26 5.66
CA TYR A 285 3.80 -4.13 6.82
C TYR A 285 2.51 -4.08 7.61
N ALA A 286 2.30 -5.20 8.26
CA ALA A 286 1.08 -5.46 8.96
C ALA A 286 1.15 -4.95 10.39
N GLY A 287 0.25 -4.02 10.69
CA GLY A 287 -0.22 -3.79 12.03
C GLY A 287 -0.70 -5.12 12.62
N ILE A 288 -0.04 -5.53 13.70
CA ILE A 288 -0.53 -6.65 14.52
C ILE A 288 -1.70 -6.10 15.34
N GLU A 289 -2.88 -6.01 14.73
CA GLU A 289 -4.09 -6.21 15.50
C GLU A 289 -4.27 -7.73 15.60
N ALA A 290 -4.28 -8.26 16.83
CA ALA A 290 -4.75 -9.61 17.04
C ALA A 290 -6.21 -9.66 16.59
N ALA A 291 -6.47 -10.15 15.38
CA ALA A 291 -7.80 -10.58 15.00
C ALA A 291 -8.28 -11.50 16.13
N ARG A 292 -9.34 -11.10 16.83
CA ARG A 292 -10.02 -12.01 17.75
C ARG A 292 -10.35 -13.25 16.91
N SER A 293 -9.90 -14.42 17.37
CA SER A 293 -10.33 -15.78 17.01
C SER A 293 -11.15 -15.84 15.72
N SER A 294 -10.72 -16.64 14.74
CA SER A 294 -11.43 -16.94 13.48
C SER A 294 -12.80 -17.59 13.75
N LYS A 295 -13.70 -16.84 14.36
CA LYS A 295 -15.02 -17.27 14.77
C LYS A 295 -15.81 -17.38 13.49
N ILE A 296 -16.40 -18.54 13.29
CA ILE A 296 -17.39 -18.71 12.24
C ILE A 296 -18.66 -18.00 12.70
N LEU A 297 -19.18 -17.14 11.83
CA LEU A 297 -20.44 -16.44 12.09
C LEU A 297 -21.52 -17.48 12.40
N SER A 298 -22.42 -17.16 13.33
CA SER A 298 -23.56 -18.05 13.54
C SER A 298 -24.35 -18.16 12.22
N HIS A 299 -24.95 -19.32 11.95
CA HIS A 299 -25.72 -19.52 10.71
C HIS A 299 -26.78 -18.42 10.53
N LYS A 300 -27.40 -17.97 11.63
CA LYS A 300 -28.32 -16.83 11.64
C LYS A 300 -27.67 -15.52 11.21
N ASP A 301 -26.48 -15.20 11.71
CA ASP A 301 -25.78 -13.96 11.38
C ASP A 301 -25.29 -13.96 9.93
N PHE A 302 -24.75 -15.10 9.47
CA PHE A 302 -24.34 -15.29 8.08
C PHE A 302 -25.53 -15.13 7.13
N TYR A 303 -26.63 -15.85 7.39
CA TYR A 303 -27.84 -15.79 6.56
C TYR A 303 -28.43 -14.37 6.50
N SER A 304 -28.47 -13.68 7.63
CA SER A 304 -28.96 -12.29 7.70
C SER A 304 -28.11 -11.34 6.85
N ARG A 305 -26.78 -11.47 6.91
CA ARG A 305 -25.85 -10.68 6.08
C ARG A 305 -26.02 -10.97 4.59
N THR A 306 -26.13 -12.25 4.23
CA THR A 306 -26.31 -12.68 2.83
C THR A 306 -27.61 -12.17 2.23
N ILE A 307 -28.73 -12.18 2.98
CA ILE A 307 -30.00 -11.59 2.52
C ILE A 307 -29.88 -10.10 2.31
N VAL A 308 -29.32 -9.36 3.28
CA VAL A 308 -29.15 -7.91 3.18
C VAL A 308 -28.29 -7.56 1.96
N PHE A 309 -27.25 -8.33 1.72
CA PHE A 309 -26.41 -8.19 0.53
C PHE A 309 -27.17 -8.46 -0.76
N LYS A 310 -27.97 -9.55 -0.84
CA LYS A 310 -28.85 -9.83 -1.99
C LYS A 310 -29.81 -8.67 -2.24
N GLN A 311 -30.47 -8.15 -1.21
CA GLN A 311 -31.35 -6.99 -1.35
C GLN A 311 -30.60 -5.75 -1.85
N SER A 312 -29.35 -5.55 -1.43
CA SER A 312 -28.53 -4.44 -1.89
C SER A 312 -28.16 -4.55 -3.37
N ILE A 313 -28.03 -5.77 -3.91
CA ILE A 313 -27.84 -6.06 -5.34
C ILE A 313 -29.17 -5.89 -6.09
N PHE A 314 -30.28 -6.42 -5.57
CA PHE A 314 -31.59 -6.29 -6.24
C PHE A 314 -32.10 -4.85 -6.30
N ARG A 315 -31.76 -4.00 -5.31
CA ARG A 315 -32.08 -2.56 -5.34
C ARG A 315 -31.27 -1.73 -6.35
N ILE A 316 -30.35 -2.34 -7.10
CA ILE A 316 -29.45 -1.64 -8.04
C ILE A 316 -30.02 -1.53 -9.47
N ASN A 317 -31.21 -2.06 -9.76
CA ASN A 317 -31.90 -1.79 -11.02
C ASN A 317 -33.04 -0.81 -10.78
N PHE A 318 -32.85 0.50 -11.04
CA PHE A 318 -33.84 1.45 -11.57
C PHE A 318 -33.16 2.79 -11.89
#